data_AF-A0A1D9G3S9-F1
#
_entry.id   AF-A0A1D9G3S9-F1
#
_cell.length_a   1.000
_cell.length_b   1.000
_cell.length_c   1.000
_cell.angle_alpha   90.00
_cell.angle_beta   90.00
_cell.angle_gamma   90.00
#
_symmetry.space_group_name_H-M   'P 1'
#
loop_
_entity.id
_entity.type
_entity.pdbx_description
1 polymer ?
#
loop_
_entity_poly.entity_id
_entity_poly.type
_entity_poly.pdbx_seq_one_letter_code
_entity_poly.pdbx_strand_id
1 'polypeptide(L)'
;MAIIALKAWYLQKYEPIKELEKRHHDLRLSKNSLLKSGLRADFLDDSQDVKNSEWFKRYLAGETVEFYIEGSGGYAISNIDLISHEIYFTKREVMAQLSPIIFVSYQTEYSASSEALRSTLSDTLDTFNQRSRLPLTLEESRRPIGEPMRLGSTQMRKIRKSLVFIADGTPVAGLATENKPLLIPSPYVCVEIGYALTAKPTEQILLVKMERPDLPGQFPFDLPSYQQLIWQNPQELRQMLPTVMENLLKRFNLSTN
;
A
#
# COMPACT_ATOMS: atom_id res chain seq x y z
N MET A 1 31.66 -26.73 -1.31
CA MET A 1 31.03 -25.53 -0.71
C MET A 1 29.52 -25.69 -0.87
N ALA A 2 28.73 -25.62 0.20
CA ALA A 2 27.29 -25.86 0.10
C ALA A 2 26.63 -24.70 -0.67
N ILE A 3 26.12 -24.99 -1.87
CA ILE A 3 25.32 -24.03 -2.65
C ILE A 3 24.00 -23.86 -1.91
N ILE A 4 23.78 -22.71 -1.29
CA ILE A 4 22.48 -22.36 -0.74
C ILE A 4 21.62 -21.88 -1.91
N ALA A 5 20.81 -22.79 -2.45
CA ALA A 5 19.85 -22.46 -3.49
C ALA A 5 18.71 -21.63 -2.89
N LEU A 6 18.62 -20.36 -3.28
CA LEU A 6 17.51 -19.48 -2.95
C LEU A 6 16.34 -19.72 -3.89
N LYS A 7 15.12 -19.63 -3.36
CA LYS A 7 13.91 -19.62 -4.17
C LYS A 7 13.55 -18.19 -4.58
N ALA A 8 13.07 -18.04 -5.80
CA ALA A 8 12.54 -16.77 -6.29
C ALA A 8 11.16 -16.97 -6.92
N TRP A 9 10.25 -16.03 -6.62
CA TRP A 9 8.88 -16.03 -7.12
C TRP A 9 8.64 -14.79 -7.97
N TYR A 10 8.23 -15.00 -9.20
CA TYR A 10 7.80 -13.98 -10.14
C TYR A 10 6.54 -13.26 -9.63
N LEU A 11 6.56 -11.93 -9.68
CA LEU A 11 5.50 -11.04 -9.20
C LEU A 11 4.69 -10.47 -10.37
N GLN A 12 3.83 -11.28 -10.98
CA GLN A 12 2.96 -10.83 -12.07
C GLN A 12 1.86 -9.86 -11.60
N LYS A 13 1.31 -10.12 -10.41
CA LYS A 13 0.23 -9.36 -9.76
C LYS A 13 0.58 -9.17 -8.30
N TYR A 14 -0.05 -8.21 -7.63
CA TYR A 14 0.14 -8.09 -6.18
C TYR A 14 -0.34 -9.35 -5.47
N GLU A 15 0.55 -9.90 -4.66
CA GLU A 15 0.29 -11.00 -3.76
C GLU A 15 1.17 -10.82 -2.51
N PRO A 16 0.60 -10.88 -1.29
CA PRO A 16 1.39 -10.79 -0.07
C PRO A 16 2.44 -11.90 -0.03
N ILE A 17 3.64 -11.60 0.46
CA ILE A 17 4.74 -12.59 0.59
C ILE A 17 4.28 -13.90 1.25
N LYS A 18 3.42 -13.82 2.28
CA LYS A 18 2.90 -15.00 2.99
C LYS A 18 2.07 -15.93 2.11
N GLU A 19 1.36 -15.39 1.11
CA GLU A 19 0.60 -16.19 0.15
C GLU A 19 1.51 -16.66 -0.98
N LEU A 20 2.42 -15.79 -1.44
CA LEU A 20 3.39 -16.10 -2.48
C LEU A 20 4.28 -17.30 -2.13
N GLU A 21 4.78 -17.36 -0.88
CA GLU A 21 5.65 -18.44 -0.40
C GLU A 21 4.94 -19.81 -0.32
N LYS A 22 3.60 -19.86 -0.43
CA LYS A 22 2.84 -21.12 -0.53
C LYS A 22 2.86 -21.71 -1.94
N ARG A 23 3.12 -20.90 -2.96
CA ARG A 23 3.22 -21.32 -4.37
C ARG A 23 4.58 -21.97 -4.64
N HIS A 24 4.63 -22.84 -5.65
CA HIS A 24 5.92 -23.27 -6.20
C HIS A 24 6.70 -22.06 -6.73
N HIS A 25 8.01 -22.04 -6.44
CA HIS A 25 8.91 -20.99 -6.92
C HIS A 25 9.07 -21.05 -8.45
N ASP A 26 9.41 -19.94 -9.08
CA ASP A 26 9.57 -19.86 -10.54
C ASP A 26 11.02 -19.99 -10.99
N LEU A 27 11.95 -19.80 -10.06
CA LEU A 27 13.38 -19.82 -10.34
C LEU A 27 14.17 -20.20 -9.08
N ARG A 28 15.22 -20.99 -9.26
CA ARG A 28 16.22 -21.31 -8.24
C ARG A 28 17.49 -20.55 -8.54
N LEU A 29 18.05 -19.92 -7.51
CA LEU A 29 19.20 -19.04 -7.63
C LEU A 29 20.35 -19.54 -6.74
N SER A 30 21.55 -19.60 -7.29
CA SER A 30 22.79 -19.65 -6.50
C SER A 30 23.35 -18.24 -6.36
N LYS A 31 23.41 -17.77 -5.11
CA LYS A 31 23.86 -16.42 -4.81
C LYS A 31 25.39 -16.31 -4.94
N ASN A 32 25.85 -15.49 -5.88
CA ASN A 32 27.29 -15.25 -6.08
C ASN A 32 27.78 -14.01 -5.34
N SER A 33 27.03 -12.91 -5.42
CA SER A 33 27.38 -11.66 -4.75
C SER A 33 26.14 -10.82 -4.46
N LEU A 34 26.08 -10.23 -3.28
CA LEU A 34 25.05 -9.28 -2.88
C LEU A 34 25.67 -7.92 -2.59
N LEU A 35 25.31 -6.96 -3.42
CA LEU A 35 25.51 -5.55 -3.16
C LEU A 35 24.26 -4.99 -2.47
N LYS A 36 24.39 -3.83 -1.81
CA LYS A 36 23.26 -3.19 -1.10
C LYS A 36 22.04 -2.95 -2.02
N SER A 37 22.29 -2.67 -3.30
CA SER A 37 21.28 -2.34 -4.32
C SER A 37 21.18 -3.35 -5.46
N GLY A 38 22.03 -4.38 -5.51
CA GLY A 38 22.08 -5.32 -6.63
C GLY A 38 22.44 -6.73 -6.21
N LEU A 39 21.97 -7.70 -6.97
CA LEU A 39 22.24 -9.11 -6.73
C LEU A 39 22.66 -9.75 -8.05
N ARG A 40 23.83 -10.40 -8.05
CA ARG A 40 24.26 -11.31 -9.12
C ARG A 40 24.09 -12.73 -8.61
N ALA A 41 23.38 -13.53 -9.38
CA ALA A 41 23.15 -14.93 -9.08
C ALA A 41 23.24 -15.76 -10.35
N ASP A 42 23.57 -17.04 -10.19
CA ASP A 42 23.37 -18.01 -11.26
C ASP A 42 21.97 -18.59 -11.11
N PHE A 43 21.23 -18.73 -12.21
CA PHE A 43 20.00 -19.51 -12.18
C PHE A 43 20.34 -21.00 -12.37
N LEU A 44 19.67 -21.84 -11.58
CA LEU A 44 19.97 -23.28 -11.51
C LEU A 44 19.07 -24.12 -12.41
N ASP A 45 17.99 -23.52 -12.92
CA ASP A 45 17.02 -24.13 -13.82
C ASP A 45 17.59 -24.30 -15.23
N ASP A 46 17.03 -25.22 -16.01
CA ASP A 46 17.46 -25.45 -17.40
C ASP A 46 17.18 -24.20 -18.26
N SER A 47 18.14 -23.83 -19.10
CA SER A 47 18.04 -22.65 -19.97
C SER A 47 16.82 -22.69 -20.90
N GLN A 48 16.35 -23.88 -21.31
CA GLN A 48 15.15 -24.03 -22.12
C GLN A 48 13.88 -23.80 -21.30
N ASP A 49 13.84 -24.25 -20.04
CA ASP A 49 12.72 -23.98 -19.12
C ASP A 49 12.61 -22.48 -18.84
N VAL A 50 13.74 -21.81 -18.60
CA VAL A 50 13.80 -20.35 -18.46
C VAL A 50 13.25 -19.66 -19.71
N LYS A 51 13.68 -20.05 -20.91
CA LYS A 51 13.17 -19.49 -22.18
C LYS A 51 11.66 -19.66 -22.36
N ASN A 52 11.12 -20.77 -21.88
CA ASN A 52 9.70 -21.10 -22.03
C ASN A 52 8.81 -20.37 -21.01
N SER A 53 9.39 -19.89 -19.91
CA SER A 53 8.66 -19.20 -18.83
C SER A 53 7.98 -17.91 -19.31
N GLU A 54 6.86 -17.56 -18.68
CA GLU A 54 6.13 -16.33 -19.00
C GLU A 54 6.96 -15.08 -18.65
N TRP A 55 7.61 -15.10 -17.48
CA TRP A 55 8.39 -13.97 -17.00
C TRP A 55 9.56 -13.65 -17.94
N PHE A 56 10.21 -14.66 -18.54
CA PHE A 56 11.31 -14.43 -19.48
C PHE A 56 10.81 -13.85 -20.81
N LYS A 57 9.66 -14.32 -21.31
CA LYS A 57 9.03 -13.75 -22.51
C LYS A 57 8.69 -12.27 -22.33
N ARG A 58 8.18 -11.90 -21.15
CA ARG A 58 7.91 -10.49 -20.78
C ARG A 58 9.18 -9.67 -20.67
N TYR A 59 10.24 -10.23 -20.08
CA TYR A 59 11.55 -9.60 -20.05
C TYR A 59 12.06 -9.29 -21.48
N LEU A 60 11.96 -10.26 -22.41
CA LEU A 60 12.32 -10.05 -23.82
C LEU A 60 11.44 -9.00 -24.52
N ALA A 61 10.18 -8.85 -24.10
CA ALA A 61 9.30 -7.79 -24.58
C ALA A 61 9.63 -6.40 -24.01
N GLY A 62 10.65 -6.29 -23.14
CA GLY A 62 11.06 -5.04 -22.51
C GLY A 62 10.23 -4.65 -21.29
N GLU A 63 9.38 -5.54 -20.77
CA GLU A 63 8.63 -5.29 -19.54
C GLU A 63 9.54 -5.33 -18.31
N THR A 64 9.18 -4.57 -17.28
CA THR A 64 9.83 -4.70 -15.97
C THR A 64 9.36 -5.98 -15.30
N VAL A 65 10.29 -6.91 -15.07
CA VAL A 65 10.00 -8.21 -14.45
C VAL A 65 10.51 -8.22 -13.02
N GLU A 66 9.60 -8.38 -12.07
CA GLU A 66 9.90 -8.35 -10.64
C GLU A 66 9.82 -9.74 -9.99
N PHE A 67 10.70 -9.98 -9.04
CA PHE A 67 10.78 -11.19 -8.23
C PHE A 67 10.85 -10.85 -6.75
N TYR A 68 10.19 -11.65 -5.93
CA TYR A 68 10.56 -11.79 -4.53
C TYR A 68 11.59 -12.92 -4.40
N ILE A 69 12.71 -12.62 -3.74
CA ILE A 69 13.78 -13.58 -3.49
C ILE A 69 13.79 -13.92 -2.00
N GLU A 70 13.75 -15.21 -1.68
CA GLU A 70 13.64 -15.77 -0.34
C GLU A 70 14.61 -15.07 0.63
N GLY A 71 14.06 -14.45 1.69
CA GLY A 71 14.81 -13.75 2.73
C GLY A 71 15.54 -12.46 2.29
N SER A 72 15.58 -12.14 1.00
CA SER A 72 16.37 -11.04 0.44
C SER A 72 15.52 -9.83 0.02
N GLY A 73 14.23 -10.04 -0.28
CA GLY A 73 13.28 -8.99 -0.63
C GLY A 73 12.93 -8.93 -2.11
N GLY A 74 12.45 -7.76 -2.56
CA GLY A 74 12.01 -7.52 -3.92
C GLY A 74 13.13 -7.06 -4.85
N TYR A 75 13.13 -7.56 -6.07
CA TYR A 75 14.13 -7.26 -7.09
C TYR A 75 13.48 -7.20 -8.48
N ALA A 76 14.03 -6.36 -9.35
CA ALA A 76 13.71 -6.39 -10.78
C ALA A 76 14.88 -6.96 -11.57
N ILE A 77 14.59 -7.76 -12.60
CA ILE A 77 15.62 -8.23 -13.54
C ILE A 77 16.20 -7.02 -14.26
N SER A 78 17.52 -6.91 -14.21
CA SER A 78 18.30 -5.88 -14.90
C SER A 78 19.00 -6.43 -16.14
N ASN A 79 19.48 -7.66 -16.07
CA ASN A 79 20.02 -8.39 -17.22
C ASN A 79 19.97 -9.90 -16.97
N ILE A 80 20.02 -10.69 -18.03
CA ILE A 80 20.16 -12.15 -17.98
C ILE A 80 21.05 -12.62 -19.13
N ASP A 81 21.98 -13.50 -18.82
CA ASP A 81 22.82 -14.19 -19.80
C ASP A 81 22.58 -15.70 -19.69
N LEU A 82 21.92 -16.24 -20.72
CA LEU A 82 21.60 -17.66 -20.79
C LEU A 82 22.81 -18.55 -21.06
N ILE A 83 23.89 -18.01 -21.62
CA ILE A 83 25.08 -18.80 -21.95
C ILE A 83 25.87 -19.10 -20.68
N SER A 84 26.05 -18.08 -19.84
CA SER A 84 26.78 -18.18 -18.57
C SER A 84 25.89 -18.59 -17.38
N HIS A 85 24.58 -18.75 -17.61
CA HIS A 85 23.57 -19.03 -16.58
C HIS A 85 23.44 -17.92 -15.52
N GLU A 86 23.73 -16.68 -15.90
CA GLU A 86 23.76 -15.54 -14.98
C GLU A 86 22.52 -14.67 -15.07
N ILE A 87 22.11 -14.16 -13.92
CA ILE A 87 21.05 -13.17 -13.82
C ILE A 87 21.44 -12.04 -12.86
N TYR A 88 21.13 -10.83 -13.29
CA TYR A 88 21.46 -9.59 -12.60
C TYR A 88 20.16 -8.91 -12.18
N PHE A 89 20.10 -8.58 -10.90
CA PHE A 89 18.94 -7.98 -10.27
C PHE A 89 19.27 -6.62 -9.67
N THR A 90 18.32 -5.70 -9.72
CA THR A 90 18.34 -4.43 -8.98
C THR A 90 17.28 -4.48 -7.90
N LYS A 91 17.66 -4.13 -6.66
CA LYS A 91 16.74 -4.13 -5.53
C LYS A 91 15.64 -3.10 -5.72
N ARG A 92 14.39 -3.49 -5.47
CA ARG A 92 13.22 -2.62 -5.55
C ARG A 92 12.27 -2.83 -4.39
N GLU A 93 11.54 -1.78 -4.05
CA GLU A 93 10.36 -1.91 -3.22
C GLU A 93 9.23 -2.49 -4.06
N VAL A 94 8.88 -3.75 -3.80
CA VAL A 94 7.82 -4.47 -4.50
C VAL A 94 6.55 -4.51 -3.65
N MET A 95 5.40 -4.50 -4.32
CA MET A 95 4.10 -4.47 -3.64
C MET A 95 3.85 -5.71 -2.77
N ALA A 96 4.48 -6.84 -3.06
CA ALA A 96 4.33 -8.09 -2.27
C ALA A 96 4.68 -7.92 -0.78
N GLN A 97 5.44 -6.87 -0.46
CA GLN A 97 5.76 -6.49 0.91
C GLN A 97 4.59 -5.89 1.69
N LEU A 98 3.52 -5.47 1.02
CA LEU A 98 2.32 -4.89 1.63
C LEU A 98 1.40 -6.02 2.13
N SER A 99 0.59 -5.68 3.11
CA SER A 99 -0.48 -6.51 3.65
C SER A 99 -1.81 -6.06 3.04
N PRO A 100 -2.80 -6.96 2.85
CA PRO A 100 -4.11 -6.65 2.31
C PRO A 100 -4.99 -5.90 3.33
N ILE A 101 -4.50 -4.75 3.80
CA ILE A 101 -5.09 -3.94 4.85
C ILE A 101 -5.46 -2.58 4.26
N ILE A 102 -6.66 -2.10 4.58
CA ILE A 102 -7.01 -0.68 4.51
C ILE A 102 -6.87 -0.12 5.91
N PHE A 103 -5.97 0.86 6.07
CA PHE A 103 -5.70 1.43 7.38
C PHE A 103 -6.39 2.80 7.51
N VAL A 104 -7.16 2.99 8.58
CA VAL A 104 -7.90 4.23 8.85
C VAL A 104 -7.35 4.95 10.07
N SER A 105 -6.93 6.18 9.84
CA SER A 105 -6.64 7.18 10.85
C SER A 105 -7.91 8.01 11.10
N TYR A 106 -8.63 7.71 12.18
CA TYR A 106 -9.89 8.40 12.52
C TYR A 106 -9.70 9.44 13.62
N GLN A 107 -10.65 10.34 13.80
CA GLN A 107 -10.67 11.28 14.93
C GLN A 107 -11.76 10.95 15.94
N THR A 108 -11.61 11.40 17.18
CA THR A 108 -12.59 11.21 18.26
C THR A 108 -13.37 12.47 18.60
N GLU A 109 -12.89 13.62 18.13
CA GLU A 109 -13.38 14.95 18.45
C GLU A 109 -14.70 15.26 17.73
N TYR A 110 -14.93 14.66 16.57
CA TYR A 110 -16.19 14.73 15.85
C TYR A 110 -16.63 13.34 15.36
N SER A 111 -17.36 12.63 16.22
CA SER A 111 -17.73 11.22 16.01
C SER A 111 -18.58 10.99 14.76
N ALA A 112 -19.45 11.93 14.39
CA ALA A 112 -20.33 11.80 13.22
C ALA A 112 -19.55 11.52 11.91
N SER A 113 -18.39 12.16 11.73
CA SER A 113 -17.51 11.90 10.59
C SER A 113 -16.90 10.50 10.66
N SER A 114 -16.24 10.18 11.77
CA SER A 114 -15.54 8.90 11.95
C SER A 114 -16.47 7.69 11.88
N GLU A 115 -17.68 7.80 12.44
CA GLU A 115 -18.70 6.73 12.39
C GLU A 115 -19.22 6.51 10.98
N ALA A 116 -19.55 7.59 10.25
CA ALA A 116 -19.99 7.52 8.87
C ALA A 116 -18.89 6.92 7.97
N LEU A 117 -17.64 7.33 8.16
CA LEU A 117 -16.49 6.81 7.42
C LEU A 117 -16.26 5.32 7.71
N ARG A 118 -16.23 4.92 9.00
CA ARG A 118 -16.04 3.53 9.41
C ARG A 118 -17.12 2.62 8.84
N SER A 119 -18.40 2.98 9.02
CA SER A 119 -19.55 2.21 8.52
C SER A 119 -19.46 2.05 7.00
N THR A 120 -19.24 3.16 6.28
CA THR A 120 -19.18 3.12 4.81
C THR A 120 -18.00 2.29 4.31
N LEU A 121 -16.84 2.39 4.96
CA LEU A 121 -15.67 1.56 4.62
C LEU A 121 -15.92 0.08 4.86
N SER A 122 -16.58 -0.28 5.97
CA SER A 122 -16.95 -1.66 6.26
C SER A 122 -17.85 -2.23 5.17
N ASP A 123 -18.96 -1.53 4.86
CA ASP A 123 -19.92 -1.96 3.84
C ASP A 123 -19.27 -2.06 2.44
N THR A 124 -18.38 -1.11 2.14
CA THR A 124 -17.61 -1.08 0.90
C THR A 124 -16.70 -2.31 0.81
N LEU A 125 -15.96 -2.61 1.88
CA LEU A 125 -15.03 -3.74 1.91
C LEU A 125 -15.75 -5.09 1.85
N ASP A 126 -16.89 -5.23 2.52
CA ASP A 126 -17.71 -6.44 2.42
C ASP A 126 -18.13 -6.70 0.98
N THR A 127 -18.53 -5.66 0.26
CA THR A 127 -18.87 -5.75 -1.17
C THR A 127 -17.64 -6.07 -2.04
N PHE A 128 -16.50 -5.42 -1.78
CA PHE A 128 -15.26 -5.70 -2.52
C PHE A 128 -14.78 -7.15 -2.31
N ASN A 129 -14.85 -7.65 -1.08
CA ASN A 129 -14.35 -8.97 -0.73
C ASN A 129 -15.15 -10.11 -1.39
N GLN A 130 -16.40 -9.88 -1.80
CA GLN A 130 -17.18 -10.87 -2.57
C GLN A 130 -16.57 -11.16 -3.95
N ARG A 131 -15.83 -10.21 -4.52
CA ARG A 131 -15.22 -10.28 -5.87
C ARG A 131 -13.70 -10.16 -5.85
N SER A 132 -13.09 -10.18 -4.66
CA SER A 132 -11.65 -10.01 -4.48
C SER A 132 -10.96 -11.36 -4.34
N ARG A 133 -9.83 -11.53 -5.03
CA ARG A 133 -8.94 -12.70 -4.92
C ARG A 133 -8.31 -12.81 -3.52
N LEU A 134 -8.17 -11.69 -2.82
CA LEU A 134 -7.60 -11.62 -1.48
C LEU A 134 -8.54 -10.87 -0.54
N PRO A 135 -8.82 -11.41 0.66
CA PRO A 135 -9.65 -10.72 1.63
C PRO A 135 -8.93 -9.47 2.13
N LEU A 136 -9.57 -8.32 1.97
CA LEU A 136 -9.14 -7.04 2.53
C LEU A 136 -9.68 -6.89 3.94
N THR A 137 -8.84 -6.46 4.87
CA THR A 137 -9.25 -6.16 6.25
C THR A 137 -9.18 -4.67 6.54
N LEU A 138 -10.16 -4.17 7.29
CA LEU A 138 -10.13 -2.83 7.85
C LEU A 138 -9.33 -2.84 9.15
N GLU A 139 -8.32 -1.99 9.27
CA GLU A 139 -7.63 -1.74 10.52
C GLU A 139 -7.64 -0.25 10.87
N GLU A 140 -7.67 0.06 12.17
CA GLU A 140 -7.82 1.43 12.65
C GLU A 140 -6.69 1.82 13.60
N SER A 141 -6.41 3.12 13.67
CA SER A 141 -5.51 3.71 14.66
C SER A 141 -5.96 3.41 16.09
N ARG A 142 -5.02 3.12 16.98
CA ARG A 142 -5.32 3.02 18.41
C ARG A 142 -5.24 4.42 19.01
N ARG A 143 -6.38 4.92 19.50
CA ARG A 143 -6.44 6.21 20.20
C ARG A 143 -6.17 5.98 21.70
N PRO A 144 -5.17 6.65 22.29
CA PRO A 144 -4.91 6.53 23.72
C PRO A 144 -6.03 7.22 24.51
N ILE A 145 -6.30 6.74 25.72
CA ILE A 145 -7.25 7.34 26.65
C ILE A 145 -6.44 7.97 27.79
N GLY A 146 -6.48 9.29 27.91
CA GLY A 146 -5.82 10.01 29.01
C GLY A 146 -4.29 10.02 28.99
N GLU A 147 -3.66 9.51 27.92
CA GLU A 147 -2.20 9.49 27.76
C GLU A 147 -1.78 10.01 26.37
N PRO A 148 -0.57 10.57 26.23
CA PRO A 148 -0.02 10.92 24.92
C PRO A 148 0.10 9.69 24.00
N MET A 149 -0.13 9.90 22.70
CA MET A 149 0.04 8.85 21.70
C MET A 149 1.50 8.42 21.62
N ARG A 150 1.78 7.17 22.02
CA ARG A 150 3.10 6.57 21.77
C ARG A 150 3.24 6.32 20.28
N LEU A 151 4.29 6.87 19.67
CA LEU A 151 4.69 6.56 18.30
C LEU A 151 5.33 5.16 18.26
N GLY A 152 4.54 4.14 18.56
CA GLY A 152 4.95 2.76 18.62
C GLY A 152 5.15 2.17 17.22
N SER A 153 6.16 1.34 17.07
CA SER A 153 6.55 0.72 15.80
C SER A 153 5.43 -0.08 15.14
N THR A 154 4.48 -0.64 15.90
CA THR A 154 3.41 -1.49 15.36
C THR A 154 2.41 -0.71 14.50
N GLN A 155 1.91 0.42 14.97
CA GLN A 155 0.92 1.19 14.22
C GLN A 155 1.55 1.86 12.99
N MET A 156 2.71 2.47 13.16
CA MET A 156 3.47 3.05 12.05
C MET A 156 3.84 1.98 11.01
N ARG A 157 4.19 0.77 11.45
CA ARG A 157 4.38 -0.38 10.54
C ARG A 157 3.09 -0.75 9.81
N LYS A 158 1.92 -0.74 10.46
CA LYS A 158 0.63 -1.00 9.82
C LYS A 158 0.30 0.05 8.76
N ILE A 159 0.51 1.34 9.07
CA ILE A 159 0.38 2.44 8.09
C ILE A 159 1.27 2.15 6.88
N ARG A 160 2.58 1.95 7.09
CA ARG A 160 3.53 1.69 6.00
C ARG A 160 3.14 0.46 5.17
N LYS A 161 2.67 -0.61 5.83
CA LYS A 161 2.39 -1.91 5.20
C LYS A 161 0.98 -2.05 4.64
N SER A 162 0.04 -1.16 4.90
CA SER A 162 -1.30 -1.23 4.33
C SER A 162 -1.29 -0.99 2.82
N LEU A 163 -2.29 -1.49 2.10
CA LEU A 163 -2.46 -1.17 0.69
C LEU A 163 -2.84 0.30 0.50
N VAL A 164 -3.77 0.76 1.33
CA VAL A 164 -4.27 2.14 1.34
C VAL A 164 -4.27 2.65 2.77
N PHE A 165 -3.87 3.90 2.94
CA PHE A 165 -4.01 4.67 4.17
C PHE A 165 -5.09 5.74 3.95
N ILE A 166 -6.04 5.81 4.86
CA ILE A 166 -7.15 6.76 4.81
C ILE A 166 -7.12 7.61 6.08
N ALA A 167 -7.13 8.92 5.95
CA ALA A 167 -7.18 9.85 7.06
C ALA A 167 -8.52 10.61 7.09
N ASP A 168 -9.17 10.63 8.25
CA ASP A 168 -10.28 11.55 8.52
C ASP A 168 -9.72 12.94 8.83
N GLY A 169 -9.66 13.78 7.80
CA GLY A 169 -9.24 15.17 7.87
C GLY A 169 -10.35 16.14 8.25
N THR A 170 -11.51 15.68 8.71
CA THR A 170 -12.58 16.60 9.11
C THR A 170 -12.10 17.52 10.23
N PRO A 171 -12.31 18.84 10.12
CA PRO A 171 -11.79 19.78 11.11
C PRO A 171 -12.48 19.61 12.47
N VAL A 172 -11.71 19.74 13.54
CA VAL A 172 -12.15 19.61 14.93
C VAL A 172 -12.34 20.97 15.60
N ALA A 173 -11.65 21.99 15.08
CA ALA A 173 -11.75 23.37 15.54
C ALA A 173 -11.39 24.34 14.40
N GLY A 174 -11.62 25.62 14.62
CA GLY A 174 -11.13 26.72 13.78
C GLY A 174 -10.41 27.76 14.63
N LEU A 175 -9.34 28.33 14.10
CA LEU A 175 -8.64 29.47 14.67
C LEU A 175 -8.97 30.70 13.86
N ALA A 176 -9.46 31.76 14.52
CA ALA A 176 -9.67 33.04 13.88
C ALA A 176 -8.34 33.60 13.39
N THR A 177 -8.27 33.93 12.10
CA THR A 177 -7.14 34.67 11.51
C THR A 177 -7.69 35.87 10.75
N GLU A 178 -6.84 36.85 10.43
CA GLU A 178 -7.25 38.10 9.77
C GLU A 178 -7.91 37.88 8.40
N ASN A 179 -7.61 36.77 7.70
CA ASN A 179 -8.11 36.48 6.36
C ASN A 179 -9.29 35.49 6.36
N LYS A 180 -8.99 34.21 6.64
CA LYS A 180 -9.96 33.12 6.70
C LYS A 180 -9.64 32.27 7.93
N PRO A 181 -10.64 31.81 8.68
CA PRO A 181 -10.38 30.91 9.81
C PRO A 181 -9.51 29.74 9.37
N LEU A 182 -8.44 29.48 10.11
CA LEU A 182 -7.57 28.33 9.88
C LEU A 182 -8.22 27.12 10.54
N LEU A 183 -8.56 26.12 9.74
CA LEU A 183 -9.14 24.89 10.26
C LEU A 183 -8.06 24.05 10.95
N ILE A 184 -8.43 23.43 12.07
CA ILE A 184 -7.56 22.57 12.85
C ILE A 184 -8.10 21.15 12.74
N PRO A 185 -7.43 20.23 12.02
CA PRO A 185 -7.70 18.80 12.08
C PRO A 185 -7.20 18.17 13.38
N SER A 186 -7.60 16.93 13.65
CA SER A 186 -7.12 16.20 14.82
C SER A 186 -5.58 16.07 14.80
N PRO A 187 -4.88 16.40 15.91
CA PRO A 187 -3.43 16.30 15.97
C PRO A 187 -2.95 14.85 15.80
N TYR A 188 -3.73 13.87 16.24
CA TYR A 188 -3.40 12.46 16.06
C TYR A 188 -3.42 12.06 14.58
N VAL A 189 -4.43 12.52 13.84
CA VAL A 189 -4.52 12.29 12.40
C VAL A 189 -3.38 12.98 11.67
N CYS A 190 -3.03 14.22 12.05
CA CYS A 190 -1.90 14.96 11.47
C CYS A 190 -0.56 14.22 11.59
N VAL A 191 -0.28 13.62 12.74
CA VAL A 191 0.94 12.84 12.93
C VAL A 191 0.97 11.62 12.02
N GLU A 192 -0.16 10.92 11.89
CA GLU A 192 -0.26 9.69 11.11
C GLU A 192 -0.23 9.95 9.60
N ILE A 193 -0.91 11.00 9.11
CA ILE A 193 -0.84 11.40 7.70
C ILE A 193 0.54 11.94 7.34
N GLY A 194 1.17 12.72 8.22
CA GLY A 194 2.55 13.19 8.04
C GLY A 194 3.52 12.02 7.89
N TYR A 195 3.39 10.99 8.75
CA TYR A 195 4.15 9.76 8.59
C TYR A 195 3.83 9.04 7.27
N ALA A 196 2.54 8.87 6.94
CA ALA A 196 2.12 8.18 5.72
C ALA A 196 2.70 8.81 4.45
N LEU A 197 2.70 10.15 4.36
CA LEU A 197 3.26 10.91 3.23
C LEU A 197 4.77 10.66 3.03
N THR A 198 5.51 10.33 4.09
CA THR A 198 6.93 9.99 4.00
C THR A 198 7.20 8.51 3.74
N ALA A 199 6.28 7.64 4.14
CA ALA A 199 6.49 6.19 4.20
C ALA A 199 5.75 5.41 3.11
N LYS A 200 4.90 6.06 2.31
CA LYS A 200 4.08 5.43 1.27
C LYS A 200 4.07 6.27 -0.01
N PRO A 201 3.90 5.63 -1.18
CA PRO A 201 3.53 6.33 -2.40
C PRO A 201 2.24 7.13 -2.21
N THR A 202 2.19 8.33 -2.77
CA THR A 202 1.05 9.25 -2.55
C THR A 202 -0.26 8.69 -3.11
N GLU A 203 -0.22 7.84 -4.13
CA GLU A 203 -1.42 7.19 -4.71
C GLU A 203 -2.01 6.10 -3.80
N GLN A 204 -1.40 5.83 -2.64
CA GLN A 204 -1.91 4.93 -1.61
C GLN A 204 -2.49 5.70 -0.40
N ILE A 205 -2.65 7.01 -0.52
CA ILE A 205 -3.10 7.89 0.56
C ILE A 205 -4.39 8.57 0.12
N LEU A 206 -5.41 8.53 0.98
CA LEU A 206 -6.69 9.22 0.80
C LEU A 206 -6.99 10.08 2.02
N LEU A 207 -7.24 11.37 1.79
CA LEU A 207 -7.74 12.30 2.79
C LEU A 207 -9.25 12.44 2.61
N VAL A 208 -10.01 12.00 3.60
CA VAL A 208 -11.47 12.11 3.61
C VAL A 208 -11.88 13.23 4.55
N LYS A 209 -12.77 14.11 4.12
CA LYS A 209 -13.20 15.28 4.90
C LYS A 209 -14.72 15.44 4.81
N MET A 210 -15.39 15.46 5.95
CA MET A 210 -16.75 15.96 6.04
C MET A 210 -16.72 17.49 6.02
N GLU A 211 -17.55 18.12 5.20
CA GLU A 211 -17.77 19.56 5.26
C GLU A 211 -18.46 19.92 6.58
N ARG A 212 -17.96 20.96 7.23
CA ARG A 212 -18.49 21.50 8.49
C ARG A 212 -19.00 22.91 8.21
N PRO A 213 -20.30 23.10 7.91
CA PRO A 213 -20.87 24.42 7.65
C PRO A 213 -20.69 25.38 8.83
N ASP A 214 -20.61 24.84 10.05
CA ASP A 214 -20.36 25.55 11.29
C ASP A 214 -18.87 25.94 11.50
N LEU A 215 -17.96 25.35 10.73
CA LEU A 215 -16.52 25.67 10.72
C LEU A 215 -16.06 26.04 9.29
N PRO A 216 -16.46 27.21 8.76
CA PRO A 216 -15.95 27.68 7.48
C PRO A 216 -14.48 28.09 7.62
N GLY A 217 -13.63 27.73 6.67
CA GLY A 217 -12.24 28.10 6.75
C GLY A 217 -11.35 27.43 5.71
N GLN A 218 -10.04 27.61 5.89
CA GLN A 218 -9.01 27.00 5.06
C GLN A 218 -8.34 25.86 5.82
N PHE A 219 -8.21 24.70 5.17
CA PHE A 219 -7.46 23.56 5.71
C PHE A 219 -5.96 23.87 5.76
N PRO A 220 -5.20 23.38 6.75
CA PRO A 220 -3.83 23.85 6.98
C PRO A 220 -2.80 23.31 5.97
N PHE A 221 -3.20 22.36 5.12
CA PHE A 221 -2.40 21.81 4.04
C PHE A 221 -3.32 21.32 2.92
N ASP A 222 -2.74 21.01 1.77
CA ASP A 222 -3.48 20.49 0.62
C ASP A 222 -2.81 19.22 0.09
N LEU A 223 -3.61 18.33 -0.47
CA LEU A 223 -3.18 17.18 -1.26
C LEU A 223 -3.72 17.32 -2.69
N PRO A 224 -3.14 16.64 -3.70
CA PRO A 224 -3.75 16.60 -5.01
C PRO A 224 -5.22 16.17 -4.93
N SER A 225 -6.08 16.75 -5.79
CA SER A 225 -7.54 16.54 -5.73
C SER A 225 -7.95 15.07 -5.82
N TYR A 226 -7.21 14.25 -6.57
CA TYR A 226 -7.45 12.80 -6.68
C TYR A 226 -7.15 12.00 -5.41
N GLN A 227 -6.50 12.60 -4.41
CA GLN A 227 -6.22 12.03 -3.09
C GLN A 227 -7.16 12.59 -2.02
N GLN A 228 -8.20 13.34 -2.42
CA GLN A 228 -9.16 13.92 -1.51
C GLN A 228 -10.57 13.46 -1.83
N LEU A 229 -11.32 13.18 -0.77
CA LEU A 229 -12.76 12.94 -0.84
C LEU A 229 -13.45 13.86 0.15
N ILE A 230 -14.17 14.84 -0.36
CA ILE A 230 -14.96 15.78 0.42
C ILE A 230 -16.43 15.38 0.30
N TRP A 231 -17.16 15.39 1.41
CA TRP A 231 -18.57 15.00 1.46
C TRP A 231 -19.35 15.84 2.47
N GLN A 232 -20.63 16.07 2.22
CA GLN A 232 -21.51 16.88 3.06
C GLN A 232 -22.42 16.05 3.94
N ASN A 233 -22.85 14.89 3.43
CA ASN A 233 -23.75 13.98 4.13
C ASN A 233 -23.34 12.51 3.93
N PRO A 234 -23.76 11.60 4.84
CA PRO A 234 -23.38 10.20 4.75
C PRO A 234 -23.85 9.49 3.46
N GLN A 235 -24.94 9.93 2.81
CA GLN A 235 -25.37 9.33 1.55
C GLN A 235 -24.39 9.61 0.42
N GLU A 236 -23.85 10.82 0.33
CA GLU A 236 -22.83 11.20 -0.63
C GLU A 236 -21.55 10.37 -0.45
N LEU A 237 -21.10 10.20 0.81
CA LEU A 237 -19.95 9.35 1.11
C LEU A 237 -20.17 7.89 0.64
N ARG A 238 -21.36 7.34 0.88
CA ARG A 238 -21.73 5.98 0.42
C ARG A 238 -21.75 5.83 -1.10
N GLN A 239 -22.04 6.90 -1.83
CA GLN A 239 -22.04 6.88 -3.29
C GLN A 239 -20.62 7.01 -3.86
N MET A 240 -19.79 7.88 -3.27
CA MET A 240 -18.47 8.20 -3.83
C MET A 240 -17.36 7.25 -3.38
N LEU A 241 -17.36 6.84 -2.11
CA LEU A 241 -16.24 6.09 -1.53
C LEU A 241 -15.97 4.75 -2.24
N PRO A 242 -16.98 3.94 -2.64
CA PRO A 242 -16.71 2.70 -3.37
C PRO A 242 -15.92 2.91 -4.66
N THR A 243 -16.27 3.91 -5.46
CA THR A 243 -15.57 4.22 -6.72
C THR A 243 -14.14 4.72 -6.47
N VAL A 244 -13.95 5.57 -5.46
CA VAL A 244 -12.60 6.03 -5.07
C VAL A 244 -11.74 4.86 -4.61
N MET A 245 -12.29 3.97 -3.79
CA MET A 245 -11.61 2.76 -3.34
C MET A 245 -11.24 1.83 -4.50
N GLU A 246 -12.13 1.65 -5.48
CA GLU A 246 -11.85 0.84 -6.68
C GLU A 246 -10.62 1.39 -7.43
N ASN A 247 -10.57 2.70 -7.62
CA ASN A 247 -9.47 3.37 -8.31
C ASN A 247 -8.14 3.23 -7.55
N LEU A 248 -8.14 3.43 -6.23
CA LEU A 248 -6.95 3.27 -5.39
C LEU A 248 -6.45 1.82 -5.40
N LEU A 249 -7.38 0.86 -5.45
CA LEU A 249 -7.06 -0.57 -5.38
C LEU A 249 -6.73 -1.20 -6.75
N LYS A 250 -7.08 -0.54 -7.85
CA LYS A 250 -6.89 -1.03 -9.22
C LYS A 250 -5.47 -1.54 -9.49
N ARG A 251 -4.46 -0.84 -8.98
CA ARG A 251 -3.04 -1.19 -9.15
C ARG A 251 -2.65 -2.53 -8.54
N PHE A 252 -3.41 -3.03 -7.56
CA PHE A 252 -3.15 -4.31 -6.90
C PHE A 252 -3.83 -5.48 -7.61
N ASN A 253 -4.62 -5.23 -8.67
CA ASN A 253 -5.23 -6.26 -9.51
C ASN A 253 -5.92 -7.37 -8.68
N LEU A 254 -6.81 -6.93 -7.78
CA LEU A 254 -7.45 -7.79 -6.78
C LEU A 254 -8.72 -8.47 -7.30
N SER A 255 -9.31 -8.01 -8.40
CA SER A 255 -10.55 -8.57 -8.93
C SER A 255 -10.36 -10.00 -9.44
N THR A 256 -11.28 -10.90 -9.08
CA THR A 256 -11.45 -12.18 -9.78
C THR A 256 -12.21 -11.89 -11.08
N ASN A 257 -11.55 -12.08 -12.23
CA ASN A 257 -12.25 -12.09 -13.52
C ASN A 257 -13.24 -13.25 -13.58
#